data_AF-A0A4S2KDZ1-F1
#
_entry.id   AF-A0A4S2KDZ1-F1
#
_cell.length_a   1.000
_cell.length_b   1.000
_cell.length_c   1.000
_cell.angle_alpha   90.00
_cell.angle_beta   90.00
_cell.angle_gamma   90.00
#
_symmetry.space_group_name_H-M   'P 1'
#
loop_
_entity.id
_entity.type
_entity.pdbx_description
1 polymer ?
#
loop_
_entity_poly.entity_id
_entity_poly.type
_entity_poly.pdbx_seq_one_letter_code
_entity_poly.pdbx_strand_id
1 'polypeptide(L)'
;MSHKRIPVIVVDAHNEVLSYIYRLIGAKRIPFSGIKLLHFDSHPDMGSPALKACEIRQNPHDLVHKTSIEDWIIPMIYAGHIDHVIWLHPHWSNQLFNRRPTCYTVGEDKETKRLG
;
A
#
# COMPACT_ATOMS: atom_id res chain seq x y z
N MET A 1 27.64 -19.64 2.81
CA MET A 1 26.54 -18.98 2.06
C MET A 1 26.28 -17.63 2.69
N SER A 2 26.42 -16.53 1.95
CA SER A 2 26.16 -15.18 2.49
C SER A 2 24.64 -14.97 2.57
N HIS A 3 24.09 -14.87 3.78
CA HIS A 3 22.70 -14.46 3.94
C HIS A 3 22.49 -13.04 3.45
N LYS A 4 21.55 -12.86 2.52
CA LYS A 4 21.15 -11.54 2.03
C LYS A 4 20.49 -10.79 3.20
N ARG A 5 21.10 -9.69 3.65
CA ARG A 5 20.56 -8.89 4.75
C ARG A 5 19.22 -8.26 4.34
N ILE A 6 18.21 -8.44 5.19
CA ILE A 6 16.89 -7.82 5.02
C ILE A 6 16.97 -6.39 5.58
N PRO A 7 16.62 -5.35 4.79
CA PRO A 7 16.56 -4.00 5.31
C PRO A 7 15.42 -3.88 6.33
N VAL A 8 15.71 -3.32 7.49
CA VAL A 8 14.73 -2.95 8.50
C VAL A 8 14.68 -1.43 8.54
N ILE A 9 13.47 -0.88 8.44
CA ILE A 9 13.22 0.56 8.40
C ILE A 9 12.24 0.87 9.51
N VAL A 10 12.56 1.90 10.31
CA VAL A 10 11.68 2.45 11.33
C VAL A 10 11.28 3.84 10.85
N VAL A 11 9.99 4.10 10.87
CA VAL A 11 9.38 5.39 10.50
C VAL A 11 8.54 5.88 11.67
N ASP A 12 8.25 7.18 11.71
CA ASP A 12 7.37 7.75 12.72
C ASP A 12 5.91 7.55 12.31
N ALA A 13 5.52 8.15 11.18
CA ALA A 13 4.19 7.98 10.59
C ALA A 13 4.15 6.88 9.51
N HIS A 14 3.02 6.17 9.38
CA HIS A 14 2.89 5.03 8.45
C HIS A 14 3.19 5.41 6.99
N ASN A 15 2.70 6.56 6.53
CA ASN A 15 2.85 7.04 5.16
C ASN A 15 4.31 7.40 4.80
N GLU A 16 5.19 7.66 5.77
CA GLU A 16 6.61 7.94 5.50
C GLU A 16 7.34 6.75 4.86
N VAL A 17 6.82 5.52 5.03
CA VAL A 17 7.36 4.31 4.41
C VAL A 17 7.44 4.42 2.87
N LEU A 18 6.56 5.21 2.25
CA LEU A 18 6.50 5.43 0.81
C LEU A 18 7.86 5.88 0.25
N SER A 19 8.51 6.85 0.90
CA SER A 19 9.82 7.36 0.47
C SER A 19 10.87 6.26 0.40
N TYR A 20 10.83 5.32 1.36
CA TYR A 20 11.76 4.21 1.41
C TYR A 20 11.45 3.15 0.35
N ILE A 21 10.18 2.83 0.14
CA ILE A 21 9.75 1.89 -0.92
C ILE A 21 10.18 2.45 -2.28
N TYR A 22 9.90 3.72 -2.58
CA TYR A 22 10.31 4.36 -3.83
C TYR A 22 11.83 4.37 -4.01
N ARG A 23 12.59 4.64 -2.95
CA ARG A 23 14.05 4.55 -2.99
C ARG A 23 14.54 3.14 -3.30
N LEU A 24 13.91 2.11 -2.73
CA LEU A 24 14.25 0.71 -3.00
C LEU A 24 13.88 0.29 -4.43
N ILE A 25 12.75 0.77 -4.96
CA ILE A 25 12.36 0.59 -6.37
C ILE A 25 13.38 1.26 -7.30
N GLY A 26 13.71 2.53 -7.07
CA GLY A 26 14.67 3.28 -7.87
C GLY A 26 16.08 2.69 -7.84
N ALA A 27 16.49 2.16 -6.68
CA ALA A 27 17.75 1.42 -6.52
C ALA A 27 17.71 -0.02 -7.06
N LYS A 28 16.58 -0.45 -7.65
CA LYS A 28 16.35 -1.81 -8.18
C LYS A 28 16.60 -2.92 -7.16
N ARG A 29 16.36 -2.63 -5.87
CA ARG A 29 16.48 -3.60 -4.77
C ARG A 29 15.21 -4.41 -4.58
N ILE A 30 14.08 -3.85 -4.98
CA ILE A 30 12.76 -4.51 -5.07
C ILE A 30 12.19 -4.26 -6.48
N PRO A 31 11.29 -5.11 -6.98
CA PRO A 31 10.72 -4.93 -8.32
C PRO A 31 9.89 -3.65 -8.42
N PHE A 32 9.77 -3.12 -9.63
CA PHE A 32 8.97 -1.93 -9.92
C PHE A 32 7.46 -2.16 -9.74
N SER A 33 6.99 -3.36 -10.06
CA SER A 33 5.59 -3.78 -9.95
C SER A 33 5.49 -5.21 -9.42
N GLY A 34 4.29 -5.62 -9.01
CA GLY A 34 4.04 -6.95 -8.48
C GLY A 34 4.49 -7.14 -7.03
N ILE A 35 4.64 -6.04 -6.28
CA ILE A 35 4.97 -6.06 -4.86
C ILE A 35 3.78 -6.62 -4.08
N LYS A 36 4.06 -7.57 -3.18
CA LYS A 36 3.09 -8.12 -2.22
C LYS A 36 3.30 -7.42 -0.88
N LEU A 37 2.25 -6.84 -0.32
CA LEU A 37 2.29 -6.19 0.98
C LEU A 37 1.61 -7.04 2.04
N LEU A 38 2.31 -7.29 3.15
CA LEU A 38 1.75 -7.87 4.36
C LEU A 38 1.72 -6.78 5.44
N HIS A 39 0.52 -6.39 5.87
CA HIS A 39 0.30 -5.25 6.75
C HIS A 39 -0.38 -5.73 8.05
N PHE A 40 0.35 -5.62 9.17
CA PHE A 40 -0.18 -5.92 10.50
C PHE A 40 -0.48 -4.62 11.21
N ASP A 41 -1.74 -4.29 11.36
CA ASP A 41 -2.16 -3.06 12.01
C ASP A 41 -3.61 -3.17 12.50
N SER A 42 -3.99 -2.36 13.49
CA SER A 42 -5.37 -2.26 13.93
C SER A 42 -6.30 -1.67 12.85
N HIS A 43 -5.76 -0.93 11.89
CA HIS A 43 -6.47 -0.38 10.75
C HIS A 43 -5.94 -0.94 9.43
N PRO A 44 -6.73 -0.90 8.34
CA PRO A 44 -6.27 -1.41 7.06
C PRO A 44 -5.35 -0.46 6.29
N ASP A 45 -5.24 0.82 6.69
CA ASP A 45 -4.54 1.90 5.98
C ASP A 45 -4.87 2.01 4.48
N MET A 46 -6.08 1.56 4.12
CA MET A 46 -6.62 1.52 2.77
C MET A 46 -7.82 2.48 2.62
N GLY A 47 -7.81 3.59 3.35
CA GLY A 47 -8.81 4.65 3.21
C GLY A 47 -8.91 5.17 1.77
N SER A 48 -10.06 5.74 1.41
CA SER A 48 -10.23 6.37 0.09
C SER A 48 -9.37 7.63 0.03
N PRO A 49 -8.30 7.68 -0.78
CA PRO A 49 -7.46 8.85 -0.84
C PRO A 49 -8.19 10.01 -1.51
N ALA A 50 -7.93 11.23 -1.07
CA ALA A 50 -8.44 12.45 -1.72
C ALA A 50 -7.65 12.78 -3.02
N LEU A 51 -7.31 11.76 -3.80
CA LEU A 51 -6.43 11.85 -4.98
C LEU A 51 -7.08 11.21 -6.19
N LYS A 52 -6.93 11.87 -7.34
CA LYS A 52 -7.37 11.28 -8.61
C LYS A 52 -6.35 10.25 -9.07
N ALA A 53 -6.81 9.13 -9.64
CA ALA A 53 -5.93 8.09 -10.17
C ALA A 53 -4.92 8.61 -11.22
N CYS A 54 -5.29 9.64 -11.99
CA CYS A 54 -4.38 10.28 -12.94
C CYS A 54 -3.21 11.02 -12.25
N GLU A 55 -3.46 11.67 -11.11
CA GLU A 55 -2.45 12.40 -10.34
C GLU A 55 -1.44 11.43 -9.73
N ILE A 56 -1.92 10.28 -9.25
CA ILE A 56 -1.12 9.21 -8.67
C ILE A 56 -0.12 8.66 -9.69
N ARG A 57 -0.55 8.43 -10.94
CA ARG A 57 0.30 7.87 -11.99
C ARG A 57 1.33 8.87 -12.53
N GLN A 58 0.99 10.16 -12.54
CA GLN A 58 1.84 11.19 -13.15
C GLN A 58 2.97 11.66 -12.23
N ASN A 59 2.75 11.71 -10.92
CA ASN A 59 3.78 12.15 -9.98
C ASN A 59 3.80 11.32 -8.69
N PRO A 60 4.38 10.10 -8.73
CA PRO A 60 4.44 9.21 -7.58
C PRO A 60 5.27 9.77 -6.41
N HIS A 61 6.20 10.69 -6.67
CA HIS A 61 7.00 11.32 -5.61
C HIS A 61 6.19 12.30 -4.76
N ASP A 62 5.17 12.94 -5.34
CA ASP A 62 4.26 13.82 -4.59
C ASP A 62 3.34 13.05 -3.64
N LEU A 63 3.17 11.73 -3.83
CA LEU A 63 2.26 10.92 -3.03
C LEU A 63 2.60 10.97 -1.55
N VAL A 64 3.88 10.99 -1.21
CA VAL A 64 4.37 11.08 0.18
C VAL A 64 3.74 12.27 0.91
N HIS A 65 3.53 13.39 0.22
CA HIS A 65 2.98 14.62 0.78
C HIS A 65 1.46 14.73 0.67
N LYS A 66 0.84 13.83 -0.10
CA LYS A 66 -0.60 13.87 -0.43
C LYS A 66 -1.40 12.74 0.22
N THR A 67 -0.71 11.77 0.81
CA THR A 67 -1.31 10.67 1.59
C THR A 67 -1.13 10.91 3.08
N SER A 68 -2.09 10.42 3.84
CA SER A 68 -2.08 10.40 5.30
C SER A 68 -1.78 8.99 5.83
N ILE A 69 -1.73 8.86 7.15
CA ILE A 69 -1.43 7.58 7.81
C ILE A 69 -2.48 6.50 7.49
N GLU A 70 -3.70 6.90 7.17
CA GLU A 70 -4.86 6.01 6.97
C GLU A 70 -5.13 5.59 5.51
N ASP A 71 -4.44 6.16 4.51
CA ASP A 71 -4.78 5.96 3.10
C ASP A 71 -3.59 5.65 2.17
N TRP A 72 -2.37 5.57 2.70
CA TRP A 72 -1.13 5.49 1.90
C TRP A 72 -1.01 4.24 1.02
N ILE A 73 -1.70 3.15 1.34
CA ILE A 73 -1.62 1.89 0.59
C ILE A 73 -2.34 1.97 -0.77
N ILE A 74 -3.52 2.61 -0.82
CA ILE A 74 -4.35 2.67 -2.04
C ILE A 74 -3.61 3.36 -3.20
N PRO A 75 -2.91 4.49 -3.01
CA PRO A 75 -2.11 5.09 -4.07
C PRO A 75 -1.01 4.20 -4.62
N MET A 76 -0.40 3.35 -3.81
CA MET A 76 0.60 2.38 -4.28
C MET A 76 0.01 1.29 -5.17
N ILE A 77 -1.25 0.91 -4.93
CA ILE A 77 -2.01 0.01 -5.79
C ILE A 77 -2.34 0.71 -7.12
N TYR A 78 -2.87 1.93 -7.07
CA TYR A 78 -3.20 2.70 -8.29
C TYR A 78 -1.98 3.08 -9.13
N ALA A 79 -0.82 3.29 -8.50
CA ALA A 79 0.46 3.49 -9.17
C ALA A 79 0.98 2.21 -9.86
N GLY A 80 0.40 1.04 -9.56
CA GLY A 80 0.77 -0.25 -10.15
C GLY A 80 2.00 -0.91 -9.51
N HIS A 81 2.44 -0.42 -8.34
CA HIS A 81 3.57 -1.00 -7.63
C HIS A 81 3.15 -2.24 -6.83
N ILE A 82 2.08 -2.11 -6.07
CA ILE A 82 1.51 -3.18 -5.24
C ILE A 82 0.35 -3.83 -6.01
N ASP A 83 0.36 -5.15 -6.08
CA ASP A 83 -0.73 -5.90 -6.73
C ASP A 83 -1.59 -6.71 -5.75
N HIS A 84 -1.09 -6.99 -4.54
CA HIS A 84 -1.80 -7.71 -3.49
C HIS A 84 -1.45 -7.15 -2.12
N VAL A 85 -2.47 -6.97 -1.29
CA VAL A 85 -2.35 -6.57 0.12
C VAL A 85 -3.02 -7.63 0.97
N ILE A 86 -2.30 -8.11 1.98
CA ILE A 86 -2.87 -8.92 3.05
C ILE A 86 -2.83 -8.07 4.31
N TRP A 87 -3.99 -7.62 4.75
CA TRP A 87 -4.15 -6.96 6.03
C TRP A 87 -4.50 -7.99 7.11
N LEU A 88 -3.70 -8.03 8.18
CA LEU A 88 -3.89 -8.91 9.31
C LEU A 88 -4.20 -8.07 10.55
N HIS A 89 -5.49 -7.94 10.84
CA HIS A 89 -5.95 -7.28 12.05
C HIS A 89 -5.56 -8.11 13.29
N PRO A 90 -4.77 -7.57 14.23
CA PRO A 90 -4.33 -8.31 15.41
C PRO A 90 -5.46 -8.66 16.39
N HIS A 91 -5.32 -9.78 17.10
CA HIS A 91 -6.34 -10.19 18.10
C HIS A 91 -6.42 -9.24 19.30
N TRP A 92 -5.35 -8.51 19.59
CA TRP A 92 -5.27 -7.56 20.71
C TRP A 92 -5.86 -6.17 20.42
N SER A 93 -6.22 -5.87 19.16
CA SER A 93 -6.86 -4.60 18.82
C SER A 93 -8.39 -4.69 18.98
N ASN A 94 -8.94 -3.68 19.65
CA ASN A 94 -10.37 -3.52 19.92
C ASN A 94 -10.97 -2.31 19.18
N GLN A 95 -10.31 -1.78 18.15
CA GLN A 95 -10.79 -0.57 17.44
C GLN A 95 -11.83 -0.90 16.37
N LEU A 96 -11.69 -2.04 15.67
CA LEU A 96 -12.62 -2.49 14.63
C LEU A 96 -13.33 -3.79 15.04
N PHE A 97 -14.60 -3.67 15.41
CA PHE A 97 -15.46 -4.81 15.78
C PHE A 97 -16.13 -5.43 14.55
N ASN A 98 -16.57 -6.70 14.65
CA ASN A 98 -17.32 -7.41 13.61
C ASN A 98 -16.62 -7.59 12.25
N ARG A 99 -15.28 -7.55 12.25
CA ARG A 99 -14.45 -7.89 11.09
C ARG A 99 -14.67 -9.34 10.65
N ARG A 100 -14.84 -9.54 9.35
CA ARG A 100 -14.89 -10.88 8.71
C ARG A 100 -13.71 -10.98 7.74
N PRO A 101 -13.12 -12.18 7.56
CA PRO A 101 -12.21 -12.40 6.46
C PRO A 101 -12.94 -12.09 5.14
N THR A 102 -12.44 -11.08 4.43
CA THR A 102 -13.04 -10.61 3.18
C THR A 102 -11.94 -10.43 2.16
N CYS A 103 -12.24 -10.78 0.90
CA CYS A 103 -11.37 -10.52 -0.24
C CYS A 103 -12.01 -9.42 -1.09
N TYR A 104 -11.24 -8.39 -1.38
CA TYR A 104 -11.62 -7.31 -2.29
C TYR A 104 -10.70 -7.35 -3.50
N THR A 105 -11.25 -7.08 -4.68
CA THR A 105 -10.48 -6.85 -5.90
C THR A 105 -10.70 -5.41 -6.30
N VAL A 106 -9.62 -4.67 -6.52
CA VAL A 106 -9.65 -3.27 -6.91
C VAL A 106 -9.18 -3.17 -8.36
N GLY A 107 -9.98 -2.56 -9.22
CA GLY A 107 -9.62 -2.38 -10.62
C GLY A 107 -10.80 -2.09 -11.54
N GLU A 108 -10.52 -2.04 -12.83
CA GLU A 108 -11.56 -1.97 -13.84
C GLU A 108 -12.09 -3.38 -14.10
N ASP A 109 -13.40 -3.56 -13.93
CA ASP A 109 -14.09 -4.75 -14.35
C ASP A 109 -14.01 -4.89 -15.87
N LYS A 110 -13.46 -6.03 -16.34
CA LYS A 110 -13.14 -6.21 -17.76
C LYS A 110 -14.38 -6.26 -18.66
N GLU A 111 -15.52 -6.69 -18.13
CA GLU A 111 -16.78 -6.84 -18.85
C GLU A 111 -17.60 -5.55 -18.83
N THR A 112 -17.77 -4.96 -17.66
CA THR A 112 -18.63 -3.80 -17.44
C THR A 112 -17.91 -2.46 -17.58
N LYS A 113 -16.56 -2.47 -17.64
CA LYS A 113 -15.71 -1.27 -17.70
C LYS A 113 -15.88 -0.31 -16.53
N ARG A 114 -16.48 -0.79 -15.43
CA ARG A 114 -16.67 -0.01 -14.20
C ARG A 114 -15.46 -0.17 -13.30
N LEU A 115 -15.09 0.92 -12.62
CA LEU A 115 -14.11 0.89 -11.55
C LEU A 115 -14.78 0.32 -10.29
N GLY A 116 -14.22 -0.75 -9.74
CA GLY A 116 -14.66 -1.42 -8.51
C GLY A 116 -13.49 -1.63 -7.55
#